data_AF-A0A1G4IHE5-F1
#
_entry.id   AF-A0A1G4IHE5-F1
#
_cell.length_a   1.000
_cell.length_b   1.000
_cell.length_c   1.000
_cell.angle_alpha   90.00
_cell.angle_beta   90.00
_cell.angle_gamma   90.00
#
_symmetry.space_group_name_H-M   'P 1'
#
loop_
_entity.id
_entity.type
_entity.pdbx_description
1 polymer ?
#
loop_
_entity_poly.entity_id
_entity_poly.type
_entity_poly.pdbx_seq_one_letter_code
_entity_poly.pdbx_strand_id
1 'polypeptide(L)'
;MDFLTAFLVAALLLGVQTGPISAAVSAGQNSVTFEALCRLITLAKSQIVVPPKVSTQAAEPAKLRKLNMSVSDKKWRELFHDKSSPGKYHEKIPEGVPAGPDWQQHWQSWVAAEKALKRRPRTLI
;
A
#
# COMPACT_ATOMS: atom_id res chain seq x y z
N MET A 1 -7.99 -66.78 50.64
CA MET A 1 -8.53 -65.92 49.56
C MET A 1 -8.41 -66.72 48.29
N ASP A 2 -9.52 -67.25 47.81
CA ASP A 2 -9.54 -68.13 46.66
C ASP A 2 -9.34 -67.32 45.37
N PHE A 3 -8.78 -67.94 44.32
CA PHE A 3 -8.52 -67.27 43.04
C PHE A 3 -9.78 -66.59 42.46
N LEU A 4 -10.95 -67.18 42.71
CA LEU A 4 -12.25 -66.62 42.33
C LEU A 4 -12.54 -65.29 43.04
N THR A 5 -12.21 -65.19 44.33
CA THR A 5 -12.41 -63.97 45.12
C THR A 5 -11.45 -62.86 44.68
N ALA A 6 -10.21 -63.20 44.34
CA ALA A 6 -9.24 -62.24 43.80
C ALA A 6 -9.66 -61.72 42.41
N PHE A 7 -10.17 -62.60 41.55
CA PHE A 7 -10.64 -62.23 40.22
C PHE A 7 -11.88 -61.32 40.27
N LEU A 8 -12.83 -61.62 41.16
CA LEU A 8 -14.03 -60.80 41.34
C LEU A 8 -13.70 -59.41 41.88
N VAL A 9 -12.77 -59.28 42.83
CA VAL A 9 -12.34 -57.98 43.36
C VAL A 9 -11.59 -57.18 42.31
N ALA A 10 -10.71 -57.81 41.52
CA ALA A 10 -10.02 -57.15 40.41
C ALA A 10 -10.99 -56.66 39.32
N ALA A 11 -12.00 -57.46 38.97
CA ALA A 11 -13.03 -57.08 38.01
C ALA A 11 -13.89 -55.91 38.54
N LEU A 12 -14.23 -55.90 39.83
CA LEU A 12 -14.98 -54.82 40.45
C LEU A 12 -14.19 -53.51 40.47
N LEU A 13 -12.88 -53.56 40.77
CA LEU A 13 -12.00 -52.38 40.77
C LEU A 13 -11.80 -51.80 39.36
N LEU A 14 -11.78 -52.65 38.32
CA LEU A 14 -11.66 -52.22 36.92
C LEU A 14 -12.98 -51.68 36.33
N GLY A 15 -14.13 -52.20 36.76
CA GLY A 15 -15.45 -51.76 36.26
C GLY A 15 -15.87 -50.35 36.71
N VAL A 16 -15.33 -49.86 37.82
CA VAL A 16 -15.71 -48.57 38.45
C VAL A 16 -15.08 -47.35 37.74
N GLN A 17 -14.13 -47.53 36.82
CA GLN A 17 -13.48 -46.41 36.12
C GLN A 17 -14.25 -45.85 34.92
N THR A 18 -15.46 -46.35 34.62
CA THR A 18 -16.29 -45.81 33.53
C THR A 18 -17.10 -44.60 34.01
N GLY A 19 -16.41 -43.49 34.28
CA GLY A 19 -17.07 -42.19 34.36
C GLY A 19 -17.78 -41.87 33.04
N PRO A 20 -18.86 -41.07 33.04
CA PRO A 20 -19.57 -40.73 31.82
C PRO A 20 -18.62 -40.01 30.85
N ILE A 21 -18.19 -40.70 29.80
CA ILE A 21 -17.55 -40.05 28.66
C ILE A 21 -18.68 -39.32 27.92
N SER A 22 -18.93 -38.06 28.30
CA SER A 22 -19.75 -37.17 27.49
C SER A 22 -18.96 -36.80 26.23
N ALA A 23 -19.05 -37.66 25.22
CA ALA A 23 -18.65 -37.35 23.85
C ALA A 23 -19.58 -36.31 23.20
N ALA A 24 -20.74 -36.04 23.83
CA ALA A 24 -21.68 -35.03 23.40
C ALA A 24 -21.13 -33.64 23.70
N VAL A 25 -20.98 -32.82 22.66
CA VAL A 25 -20.72 -31.39 22.79
C VAL A 25 -21.98 -30.75 23.37
N SER A 26 -21.87 -30.23 24.59
CA SER A 26 -22.96 -29.54 25.27
C SER A 26 -23.22 -28.16 24.64
N ALA A 27 -24.43 -27.65 24.83
CA ALA A 27 -24.80 -26.32 24.35
C ALA A 27 -23.83 -25.26 24.90
N GLY A 28 -23.26 -24.45 24.02
CA GLY A 28 -22.34 -23.37 24.39
C GLY A 28 -20.88 -23.80 24.65
N GLN A 29 -20.55 -25.08 24.59
CA GLN A 29 -19.19 -25.57 24.83
C GLN A 29 -18.14 -25.01 23.84
N ASN A 30 -18.57 -24.61 22.64
CA ASN A 30 -17.75 -23.96 21.61
C ASN A 30 -18.02 -22.46 21.45
N SER A 31 -18.64 -21.82 22.44
CA SER A 31 -19.01 -20.39 22.39
C SER A 31 -17.84 -19.47 22.04
N VAL A 32 -16.66 -19.69 22.64
CA VAL A 32 -15.44 -18.92 22.35
C VAL A 32 -14.98 -19.11 20.90
N THR A 33 -15.00 -20.34 20.40
CA THR A 33 -14.66 -20.65 19.00
C THR A 33 -15.66 -20.02 18.04
N PHE A 34 -16.95 -20.08 18.38
CA PHE A 34 -18.01 -19.48 17.60
C PHE A 34 -17.86 -17.94 17.52
N GLU A 35 -17.55 -17.28 18.64
CA GLU A 35 -17.29 -15.84 18.67
C GLU A 35 -16.11 -15.45 17.76
N ALA A 36 -15.01 -16.21 17.82
CA ALA A 36 -13.85 -15.99 16.96
C ALA A 36 -14.21 -16.14 15.47
N LEU A 37 -14.99 -17.17 15.12
CA LEU A 37 -15.47 -17.38 13.76
C LEU A 37 -16.39 -16.25 13.29
N CYS A 38 -17.30 -15.77 14.15
CA CYS A 38 -18.17 -14.64 13.82
C CYS A 38 -17.37 -13.37 13.50
N ARG A 39 -16.30 -13.08 14.25
CA ARG A 39 -15.42 -11.93 13.97
C ARG A 39 -14.73 -12.06 12.61
N LEU A 40 -14.20 -13.24 12.29
CA LEU A 40 -13.56 -13.50 11.00
C LEU A 40 -14.53 -13.39 9.83
N ILE A 41 -15.74 -13.95 9.97
CA ILE A 41 -16.78 -13.87 8.93
C ILE A 41 -17.24 -12.42 8.75
N THR A 42 -17.38 -11.67 9.85
CA THR A 42 -17.73 -10.24 9.80
C THR A 42 -16.66 -9.46 9.05
N LEU A 43 -15.38 -9.72 9.33
CA LEU A 43 -14.27 -9.10 8.61
C LEU A 43 -14.28 -9.48 7.12
N ALA A 44 -14.45 -10.76 6.79
CA ALA A 44 -14.49 -11.26 5.41
C ALA A 44 -15.67 -10.69 4.59
N LYS A 45 -16.80 -10.43 5.25
CA LYS A 45 -17.98 -9.83 4.63
C LYS A 45 -17.99 -8.30 4.66
N SER A 46 -17.07 -7.68 5.41
CA SER A 46 -17.01 -6.23 5.49
C SER A 46 -16.53 -5.63 4.18
N GLN A 47 -17.16 -4.54 3.76
CA GLN A 47 -16.62 -3.72 2.67
C GLN A 47 -15.52 -2.83 3.25
N ILE A 48 -14.28 -3.28 3.12
CA ILE A 48 -13.11 -2.49 3.53
C ILE A 48 -12.89 -1.39 2.49
N VAL A 49 -13.17 -0.14 2.89
CA VAL A 49 -12.73 1.02 2.12
C VAL A 49 -11.26 1.24 2.43
N VAL A 50 -10.39 0.81 1.52
CA VAL A 50 -8.96 1.15 1.60
C VAL A 50 -8.85 2.65 1.35
N PRO A 51 -8.30 3.43 2.28
CA PRO A 51 -8.11 4.85 2.05
C PRO A 51 -7.22 5.03 0.81
N PRO A 52 -7.56 5.95 -0.09
CA PRO A 52 -6.75 6.18 -1.27
C PRO A 52 -5.34 6.54 -0.83
N LYS A 53 -4.33 5.96 -1.50
CA LYS A 53 -2.95 6.46 -1.36
C LYS A 53 -2.99 7.95 -1.63
N VAL A 54 -2.67 8.76 -0.63
CA VAL A 54 -2.51 10.19 -0.83
C VAL A 54 -1.33 10.37 -1.77
N SER A 55 -1.61 10.75 -3.02
CA SER A 55 -0.58 11.00 -4.05
C SER A 55 0.10 12.35 -3.77
N THR A 56 0.81 12.46 -2.65
CA THR A 56 1.68 13.61 -2.37
C THR A 56 3.01 13.50 -3.13
N GLN A 57 3.42 12.29 -3.52
CA GLN A 57 4.73 12.03 -4.11
C GLN A 57 4.94 12.66 -5.50
N ALA A 58 3.89 12.89 -6.30
CA ALA A 58 4.07 13.50 -7.63
C ALA A 58 3.87 15.02 -7.64
N ALA A 59 2.98 15.54 -6.78
CA ALA A 59 2.60 16.95 -6.81
C ALA A 59 3.65 17.87 -6.18
N GLU A 60 4.26 17.47 -5.05
CA GLU A 60 5.25 18.30 -4.36
C GLU A 60 6.55 18.47 -5.16
N PRO A 61 7.16 17.41 -5.75
CA PRO A 61 8.34 17.58 -6.58
C PRO A 61 8.09 18.44 -7.83
N ALA A 62 6.88 18.40 -8.39
CA ALA A 62 6.52 19.23 -9.54
C ALA A 62 6.39 20.72 -9.17
N LYS A 63 5.80 21.04 -8.01
CA LYS A 63 5.72 22.42 -7.50
C LYS A 63 7.12 22.99 -7.23
N LEU A 64 7.97 22.24 -6.54
CA LEU A 64 9.34 22.68 -6.25
C LEU A 64 10.15 22.89 -7.53
N ARG A 65 10.01 21.99 -8.51
CA ARG A 65 10.70 22.15 -9.80
C ARG A 65 10.20 23.36 -10.59
N LYS A 66 8.89 23.66 -10.54
CA LYS A 66 8.34 24.90 -11.10
C LYS A 66 8.91 26.13 -10.40
N LEU A 67 9.04 26.10 -9.06
CA LEU A 67 9.66 27.18 -8.30
C LEU A 67 11.12 27.37 -8.71
N ASN A 68 11.91 26.30 -8.76
CA ASN A 68 13.31 26.36 -9.21
C ASN A 68 13.43 26.91 -10.64
N MET A 69 12.53 26.50 -11.54
CA MET A 69 12.46 27.05 -12.90
C MET A 69 12.17 28.56 -12.87
N SER A 70 11.27 29.04 -12.01
CA SER A 70 10.91 30.46 -11.94
C SER A 70 12.06 31.38 -11.55
N VAL A 71 12.99 30.89 -10.72
CA VAL A 71 14.19 31.63 -10.28
C VAL A 71 15.42 31.37 -11.14
N SER A 72 15.35 30.43 -12.08
CA SER A 72 16.45 30.10 -12.99
C SER A 72 16.69 31.22 -14.01
N ASP A 73 17.94 31.39 -14.44
CA ASP A 73 18.33 32.39 -15.43
C ASP A 73 17.57 32.23 -16.76
N LYS A 74 17.25 33.37 -17.39
CA LYS A 74 16.55 33.38 -18.68
C LYS A 74 17.28 32.55 -19.74
N LYS A 75 18.61 32.67 -19.82
CA LYS A 75 19.45 31.92 -20.76
C LYS A 75 19.32 30.40 -20.57
N TRP A 76 19.23 29.95 -19.33
CA TRP A 76 19.03 28.53 -19.02
C TRP A 76 17.62 28.07 -19.42
N ARG A 77 16.58 28.85 -19.11
CA ARG A 77 15.21 28.52 -19.51
C ARG A 77 15.03 28.48 -21.03
N GLU A 78 15.74 29.31 -21.76
CA GLU A 78 15.72 29.34 -23.23
C GLU A 78 16.23 28.03 -23.86
N LEU A 79 17.03 27.21 -23.15
CA LEU A 79 17.48 25.90 -23.62
C LEU A 79 16.34 24.91 -23.88
N PHE A 80 15.17 25.11 -23.28
CA PHE A 80 14.03 24.20 -23.44
C PHE A 80 13.14 24.57 -24.62
N HIS A 81 13.28 25.77 -25.19
CA HIS A 81 12.43 26.26 -26.26
C HIS A 81 13.08 25.97 -27.61
N ASP A 82 12.29 25.39 -28.53
CA ASP A 82 12.72 25.23 -29.91
C ASP A 82 12.65 26.57 -30.63
N LYS A 83 13.82 27.15 -30.92
CA LYS A 83 13.92 28.44 -31.61
C LYS A 83 13.45 28.39 -33.06
N SER A 84 13.44 27.20 -33.68
CA SER A 84 12.96 27.01 -35.06
C SER A 84 11.43 26.92 -35.15
N SER A 85 10.76 26.61 -34.04
CA SER A 85 9.32 26.39 -33.98
C SER A 85 8.72 27.10 -32.75
N PRO A 86 8.24 28.35 -32.88
CA PRO A 86 7.69 29.12 -31.78
C PRO A 86 6.61 28.33 -31.01
N GLY A 87 6.79 28.24 -29.68
CA GLY A 87 5.87 27.52 -28.80
C GLY A 87 6.13 26.01 -28.68
N LYS A 88 7.10 25.47 -29.42
CA LYS A 88 7.56 24.09 -29.22
C LYS A 88 8.73 24.03 -28.23
N TYR A 89 8.88 22.85 -27.63
CA TYR A 89 9.90 22.56 -26.64
C TYR A 89 10.77 21.40 -27.10
N HIS A 90 12.03 21.41 -26.71
CA HIS A 90 12.96 20.33 -27.02
C HIS A 90 12.62 19.07 -26.20
N GLU A 91 12.14 18.02 -26.87
CA GLU A 91 11.89 16.72 -26.24
C GLU A 91 13.16 15.96 -25.88
N LYS A 92 14.30 16.35 -26.40
CA LYS A 92 15.61 15.79 -26.06
C LYS A 92 16.60 16.93 -25.89
N ILE A 93 17.72 16.66 -25.23
CA ILE A 93 18.81 17.63 -25.13
C ILE A 93 19.28 17.95 -26.57
N PRO A 94 19.29 19.22 -27.02
CA PRO A 94 19.74 19.58 -28.35
C PRO A 94 21.23 19.29 -28.53
N GLU A 95 21.63 18.98 -29.77
CA GLU A 95 23.04 18.82 -30.12
C GLU A 95 23.83 20.12 -29.87
N GLY A 96 25.08 19.99 -29.43
CA GLY A 96 25.96 21.14 -29.15
C GLY A 96 25.68 21.86 -27.82
N VAL A 97 24.68 21.42 -27.04
CA VAL A 97 24.47 21.93 -25.67
C VAL A 97 25.36 21.17 -24.70
N PRO A 98 26.20 21.85 -23.89
CA PRO A 98 26.99 21.20 -22.84
C PRO A 98 26.04 20.59 -21.81
N ALA A 99 25.90 19.27 -21.84
CA ALA A 99 25.04 18.54 -20.92
C ALA A 99 25.83 18.13 -19.67
N GLY A 100 25.24 18.34 -18.49
CA GLY A 100 25.72 17.76 -17.24
C GLY A 100 25.43 16.26 -17.16
N PRO A 101 26.07 15.53 -16.23
CA PRO A 101 25.98 14.08 -16.10
C PRO A 101 24.55 13.57 -15.83
N ASP A 102 23.71 14.40 -15.20
CA ASP A 102 22.35 14.09 -14.77
C ASP A 102 21.26 14.65 -15.71
N TRP A 103 21.66 15.37 -16.76
CA TRP A 103 20.70 16.07 -17.63
C TRP A 103 19.75 15.12 -18.32
N GLN A 104 20.21 13.96 -18.78
CA GLN A 104 19.34 12.97 -19.43
C GLN A 104 18.20 12.51 -18.51
N GLN A 105 18.49 12.31 -17.22
CA GLN A 105 17.50 11.89 -16.23
C GLN A 105 16.48 12.99 -15.94
N HIS A 106 16.91 14.25 -15.91
CA HIS A 106 16.08 15.37 -15.47
C HIS A 106 15.44 16.18 -16.59
N TRP A 107 15.90 16.04 -17.84
CA TRP A 107 15.50 16.88 -18.97
C TRP A 107 13.98 17.02 -19.11
N GLN A 108 13.26 15.90 -19.18
CA GLN A 108 11.80 15.91 -19.31
C GLN A 108 11.12 16.65 -18.16
N SER A 109 11.65 16.48 -16.95
CA SER A 109 11.09 17.10 -15.76
C SER A 109 11.29 18.62 -15.77
N TRP A 110 12.41 19.11 -16.30
CA TRP A 110 12.66 20.54 -16.49
C TRP A 110 11.82 21.12 -17.62
N VAL A 111 11.70 20.44 -18.76
CA VAL A 111 10.80 20.83 -19.85
C VAL A 111 9.35 20.98 -19.34
N ALA A 112 8.88 20.01 -18.54
CA ALA A 112 7.56 20.08 -17.93
C ALA A 112 7.42 21.26 -16.96
N ALA A 113 8.46 21.58 -16.19
CA ALA A 113 8.46 22.71 -15.27
C ALA A 113 8.41 24.06 -16.02
N GLU A 114 9.14 24.22 -17.13
CA GLU A 114 9.08 25.43 -17.97
C GLU A 114 7.70 25.57 -18.64
N LYS A 115 7.13 24.48 -19.16
CA LYS A 115 5.74 24.46 -19.66
C LYS A 115 4.76 24.90 -18.58
N ALA A 116 4.91 24.39 -17.35
CA ALA A 116 4.05 24.72 -16.22
C ALA A 116 4.24 26.16 -15.70
N LEU A 117 5.43 26.73 -15.87
CA LEU A 117 5.71 28.14 -15.58
C LEU A 117 5.06 29.06 -16.61
N LYS A 118 5.13 28.71 -17.90
CA LYS A 118 4.53 29.46 -19.00
C LYS A 118 3.00 29.36 -19.06
N ARG A 119 2.42 28.25 -18.58
CA ARG A 119 0.98 28.10 -18.44
C ARG A 119 0.49 29.10 -17.39
N ARG A 120 -0.20 30.16 -17.83
CA ARG A 120 -0.82 31.15 -16.92
C ARG A 120 -1.62 30.41 -15.85
N PRO A 121 -1.57 30.83 -14.57
CA PRO A 121 -2.56 30.38 -13.61
C PRO A 121 -3.92 30.75 -14.19
N ARG A 122 -4.87 29.80 -14.17
CA ARG A 122 -6.27 30.14 -14.36
C ARG A 122 -6.62 31.03 -13.16
N THR A 123 -6.58 32.34 -13.37
CA THR A 123 -7.08 33.33 -12.42
C THR A 123 -8.55 32.98 -12.21
N LEU A 124 -8.88 32.50 -11.01
CA LEU A 124 -10.25 32.56 -10.53
C LEU A 124 -10.46 34.03 -10.16
N ILE A 125 -11.16 34.72 -11.05
CA ILE A 125 -11.93 35.92 -10.71
C ILE A 125 -13.07 35.48 -9.80
#